data_AF-A0A9Q0L5S8-F1
#
_entry.id   AF-A0A9Q0L5S8-F1
#
_cell.length_a   1.000
_cell.length_b   1.000
_cell.length_c   1.000
_cell.angle_alpha   90.00
_cell.angle_beta   90.00
_cell.angle_gamma   90.00
#
_symmetry.space_group_name_H-M   'P 1'
#
loop_
_entity.id
_entity.type
_entity.pdbx_description
1 polymer ?
#
loop_
_entity_poly.entity_id
_entity_poly.type
_entity_poly.pdbx_seq_one_letter_code
_entity_poly.pdbx_strand_id
1 'polypeptide(L)'
;MVILDSETYLCDRNFSFYKVDMNFPHLGITIVDGEMVEEYIEAKPNSNQNSNQNSNQNSNQNSNQNSNQDQNLDQNENQIQIQIQIQNQNQIQTKLVFLVYDLLCFDGRSFIEKHLDTRLGAIRELLERIQKTKQKTKAEFEIVFKEMFELKYTKTILKNYVKELKHNSDGLIFTPVNEKYTPDRFEKLLKWKPPYLNTADFRVRIDLNDRSLANFVVMSKGNEVIVSSIRNPQLSYFDNKIVECSFDSQTNTWVVLRERPDKILPNGLSTFRRIKNSINDRIEEKELFEFVASVCGQN
;
A
#
# COMPACT_ATOMS: atom_id res chain seq x y z
N MET A 1 9.89 -3.54 -16.39
CA MET A 1 10.44 -2.67 -17.45
C MET A 1 11.49 -3.45 -18.23
N VAL A 2 11.51 -3.31 -19.56
CA VAL A 2 12.46 -3.97 -20.47
C VAL A 2 13.21 -2.90 -21.24
N ILE A 3 14.53 -3.03 -21.31
CA ILE A 3 15.42 -2.18 -22.11
C ILE A 3 16.04 -3.09 -23.18
N LEU A 4 15.83 -2.75 -24.44
CA LEU A 4 16.29 -3.53 -25.60
C LEU A 4 16.55 -2.58 -26.77
N ASP A 5 17.66 -2.75 -27.48
CA ASP A 5 17.99 -2.01 -28.70
C ASP A 5 17.87 -0.48 -28.60
N SER A 6 18.25 0.08 -27.45
CA SER A 6 18.17 1.52 -27.11
C SER A 6 16.74 2.04 -26.89
N GLU A 7 15.79 1.14 -26.73
CA GLU A 7 14.40 1.43 -26.45
C GLU A 7 14.02 0.89 -25.07
N THR A 8 13.07 1.57 -24.43
CA THR A 8 12.53 1.15 -23.14
C THR A 8 11.05 0.86 -23.27
N TYR A 9 10.61 -0.22 -22.62
CA TYR A 9 9.24 -0.70 -22.60
C TYR A 9 8.77 -0.94 -21.15
N LEU A 10 7.57 -0.47 -20.83
CA LEU A 10 6.83 -0.92 -19.66
C LEU A 10 5.96 -2.11 -20.05
N CYS A 11 5.86 -3.09 -19.16
CA CYS A 11 5.00 -4.25 -19.33
C CYS A 11 3.97 -4.25 -18.20
N ASP A 12 2.69 -4.36 -18.53
CA ASP A 12 1.62 -4.50 -17.53
C ASP A 12 1.41 -5.97 -17.11
N ARG A 13 0.47 -6.20 -16.20
CA ARG A 13 0.12 -7.55 -15.71
C ARG A 13 -0.59 -8.43 -16.76
N ASN A 14 -1.01 -7.85 -17.89
CA ASN A 14 -1.63 -8.56 -19.00
C ASN A 14 -0.62 -8.83 -20.13
N PHE A 15 0.68 -8.62 -19.88
CA PHE A 15 1.75 -8.73 -20.87
C PHE A 15 1.61 -7.76 -22.05
N SER A 16 0.96 -6.61 -21.84
CA SER A 16 0.92 -5.51 -22.80
C SER A 16 2.17 -4.66 -22.66
N PHE A 17 2.83 -4.38 -23.79
CA PHE A 17 4.06 -3.60 -23.83
C PHE A 17 3.81 -2.17 -24.32
N TYR A 18 4.34 -1.21 -23.58
CA TYR A 18 4.22 0.22 -23.86
C TYR A 18 5.61 0.80 -24.01
N LYS A 19 5.94 1.24 -25.23
CA LYS A 19 7.19 1.96 -25.49
C LYS A 19 7.16 3.30 -24.75
N VAL A 20 8.23 3.61 -24.03
CA VAL A 20 8.40 4.89 -23.32
C VAL A 20 9.61 5.63 -23.88
N ASP A 21 9.53 6.96 -23.89
CA ASP A 21 10.60 7.82 -24.43
C ASP A 21 11.75 7.98 -23.42
N MET A 22 12.44 6.85 -23.22
CA MET A 22 13.67 6.71 -22.45
C MET A 22 14.60 5.78 -23.21
N ASN A 23 15.88 6.16 -23.27
CA ASN A 23 16.89 5.37 -23.95
C ASN A 23 18.06 5.22 -23.01
N PHE A 24 18.26 4.07 -22.39
CA PHE A 24 19.35 3.87 -21.44
C PHE A 24 20.59 3.24 -22.11
N PRO A 25 21.81 3.59 -21.65
CA PRO A 25 23.01 2.89 -22.08
C PRO A 25 22.91 1.42 -21.66
N HIS A 26 23.08 0.51 -22.62
CA HIS A 26 23.00 -0.93 -22.41
C HIS A 26 23.97 -1.63 -23.37
N LEU A 27 24.43 -2.81 -22.97
CA LEU A 27 25.24 -3.71 -23.80
C LEU A 27 24.43 -4.92 -24.29
N GLY A 28 23.19 -5.05 -23.82
CA GLY A 28 22.25 -6.09 -24.19
C GLY A 28 20.91 -5.88 -23.49
N ILE A 29 20.02 -6.87 -23.57
CA ILE A 29 18.70 -6.78 -22.94
C ILE A 29 18.82 -6.63 -21.41
N THR A 30 18.05 -5.71 -20.84
CA THR A 30 17.92 -5.54 -19.38
C THR A 30 16.44 -5.62 -19.01
N ILE A 31 16.12 -6.42 -17.99
CA ILE A 31 14.75 -6.67 -17.52
C ILE A 31 14.72 -6.46 -16.02
N VAL A 32 13.94 -5.47 -15.59
CA VAL A 32 13.74 -5.14 -14.18
C VAL A 32 12.28 -5.26 -13.77
N ASP A 33 12.07 -5.69 -12.54
CA ASP A 33 10.78 -5.77 -11.89
C ASP A 33 10.57 -4.56 -10.98
N GLY A 34 9.35 -4.07 -10.95
CA GLY A 34 9.03 -2.81 -10.33
C GLY A 34 7.56 -2.46 -10.37
N GLU A 35 7.21 -1.33 -9.78
CA GLU A 35 5.86 -0.80 -9.80
C GLU A 35 5.85 0.70 -10.11
N MET A 36 4.83 1.15 -10.83
CA MET A 36 4.60 2.56 -11.05
C MET A 36 3.74 3.10 -9.90
N VAL A 37 4.17 4.19 -9.28
CA VAL A 37 3.43 4.90 -8.23
C VAL A 37 3.30 6.38 -8.57
N GLU A 38 2.29 7.02 -8.00
CA GLU A 38 2.17 8.48 -7.98
C GLU A 38 2.67 8.99 -6.63
N GLU A 39 3.71 9.83 -6.66
CA GLU A 39 4.24 10.47 -5.46
C GLU A 39 3.79 11.92 -5.35
N TYR A 40 3.40 12.33 -4.14
CA TYR A 40 3.07 13.72 -3.82
C TYR A 40 4.33 14.59 -3.84
N ILE A 41 4.26 15.73 -4.52
CA ILE A 41 5.30 16.75 -4.50
C ILE A 41 4.98 17.71 -3.35
N GLU A 42 5.83 17.73 -2.32
CA GLU A 42 5.76 18.75 -1.30
C GLU A 42 5.99 20.13 -1.94
N ALA A 43 5.04 21.04 -1.73
CA ALA A 43 5.24 22.44 -2.08
C ALA A 43 6.48 22.93 -1.32
N LYS A 44 7.47 23.49 -2.04
CA LYS A 44 8.58 24.19 -1.37
C LYS A 44 7.96 25.23 -0.43
N PRO A 45 8.32 25.26 0.86
CA PRO A 45 7.88 26.34 1.73
C PRO A 45 8.37 27.63 1.08
N ASN A 46 7.43 28.53 0.77
CA ASN A 46 7.78 29.88 0.34
C ASN A 46 8.61 30.50 1.46
N SER A 47 9.92 30.55 1.27
CA SER A 47 10.83 31.34 2.08
C SER A 47 10.61 32.81 1.71
N ASN A 48 9.45 33.34 2.07
CA ASN A 48 9.11 34.76 2.06
C ASN A 48 7.70 34.90 2.64
N GLN A 49 7.59 35.01 3.97
CA GLN A 49 6.82 36.07 4.64
C GLN A 49 6.98 35.98 6.16
N ASN A 50 7.62 37.03 6.68
CA ASN A 50 7.38 37.70 7.96
C ASN A 50 7.67 36.99 9.29
N SER A 51 8.86 37.33 9.79
CA SER A 51 9.12 37.85 11.13
C SER A 51 7.95 38.57 11.83
N ASN A 52 7.94 38.43 13.16
CA ASN A 52 7.18 39.14 14.19
C ASN A 52 5.78 38.59 14.50
N GLN A 53 5.66 37.85 15.61
CA GLN A 53 5.08 38.40 16.85
C GLN A 53 5.31 37.48 18.07
N ASN A 54 6.15 38.00 18.97
CA ASN A 54 6.07 38.01 20.44
C ASN A 54 5.15 37.03 21.21
N SER A 55 5.82 36.32 22.11
CA SER A 55 5.51 36.14 23.55
C SER A 55 4.06 35.88 23.97
N ASN A 56 3.82 34.67 24.48
CA ASN A 56 3.46 34.50 25.88
C ASN A 56 3.64 33.04 26.31
N GLN A 57 4.65 32.81 27.12
CA GLN A 57 4.69 31.66 28.03
C GLN A 57 3.67 31.93 29.13
N ASN A 58 2.68 31.06 29.27
CA ASN A 58 2.05 30.84 30.56
C ASN A 58 1.92 29.34 30.79
N SER A 59 2.77 28.87 31.68
CA SER A 59 2.67 27.62 32.41
C SER A 59 1.31 27.53 33.11
N ASN A 60 0.58 26.45 32.87
CA ASN A 60 -0.27 25.88 33.90
C ASN A 60 -0.15 24.36 33.85
N GLN A 61 0.51 23.85 34.89
CA GLN A 61 0.44 22.46 35.29
C GLN A 61 -0.97 22.20 35.82
N ASN A 62 -1.59 21.12 35.35
CA ASN A 62 -2.43 20.28 36.19
C ASN A 62 -2.49 18.88 35.60
N SER A 63 -1.85 17.96 36.32
CA SER A 63 -1.97 16.52 36.19
C SER A 63 -3.30 16.07 36.81
N ASN A 64 -4.10 15.28 36.09
CA ASN A 64 -4.37 13.88 36.44
C ASN A 64 -5.57 13.30 35.67
N GLN A 65 -5.34 12.05 35.22
CA GLN A 65 -6.29 10.96 35.06
C GLN A 65 -7.31 11.05 33.92
N ASN A 66 -7.00 10.36 32.82
CA ASN A 66 -7.85 9.28 32.29
C ASN A 66 -7.07 8.43 31.28
N SER A 67 -6.39 7.41 31.77
CA SER A 67 -5.85 6.31 30.98
C SER A 67 -7.02 5.42 30.53
N ASN A 68 -7.48 5.58 29.29
CA ASN A 68 -8.18 4.57 28.45
C ASN A 68 -8.75 5.15 27.13
N GLN A 69 -8.14 6.18 26.53
CA GLN A 69 -8.58 6.74 25.24
C GLN A 69 -7.54 6.66 24.10
N ASP A 70 -6.32 6.20 24.38
CA ASP A 70 -5.19 6.35 23.45
C ASP A 70 -5.18 5.39 22.25
N GLN A 71 -6.05 4.36 22.21
CA GLN A 71 -6.11 3.45 21.06
C GLN A 71 -7.10 3.87 19.96
N ASN A 72 -8.08 4.73 20.28
CA ASN A 72 -9.05 5.25 19.31
C ASN A 72 -8.67 6.62 18.74
N LEU A 73 -7.72 7.32 19.37
CA LEU A 73 -7.23 8.62 18.91
C LEU A 73 -6.23 8.45 17.74
N ASP A 74 -5.32 7.48 17.81
CA ASP A 74 -4.31 7.24 16.76
C ASP A 74 -4.90 6.81 15.40
N GLN A 75 -6.04 6.12 15.38
CA GLN A 75 -6.71 5.69 14.14
C GLN A 75 -7.46 6.84 13.45
N ASN A 76 -8.04 7.73 14.27
CA ASN A 76 -8.69 8.94 13.78
C ASN A 76 -7.65 9.96 13.33
N GLU A 77 -6.50 10.09 13.99
CA GLU A 77 -5.47 11.04 13.58
C GLU A 77 -4.89 10.76 12.19
N ASN A 78 -4.68 9.50 11.79
CA ASN A 78 -4.22 9.21 10.42
C ASN A 78 -5.28 9.55 9.35
N GLN A 79 -6.56 9.24 9.61
CA GLN A 79 -7.63 9.61 8.67
C GLN A 79 -7.90 11.12 8.67
N ILE A 80 -7.78 11.77 9.82
CA ILE A 80 -7.98 13.22 9.99
C ILE A 80 -6.78 14.00 9.44
N GLN A 81 -5.53 13.54 9.57
CA GLN A 81 -4.37 14.17 8.94
C GLN A 81 -4.44 14.06 7.41
N ILE A 82 -4.86 12.90 6.89
CA ILE A 82 -5.10 12.72 5.45
C ILE A 82 -6.29 13.58 4.99
N GLN A 83 -7.38 13.66 5.76
CA GLN A 83 -8.53 14.53 5.42
C GLN A 83 -8.21 16.02 5.53
N ILE A 84 -7.40 16.46 6.50
CA ILE A 84 -6.93 17.84 6.64
C ILE A 84 -5.95 18.20 5.51
N GLN A 85 -5.14 17.24 5.03
CA GLN A 85 -4.35 17.41 3.80
C GLN A 85 -5.22 17.49 2.54
N ILE A 86 -6.33 16.73 2.47
CA ILE A 86 -7.28 16.74 1.35
C ILE A 86 -8.17 18.00 1.33
N GLN A 87 -8.45 18.63 2.47
CA GLN A 87 -9.29 19.83 2.55
C GLN A 87 -8.57 21.13 2.19
N ASN A 88 -7.24 21.14 2.11
CA ASN A 88 -6.48 22.27 1.58
C ASN A 88 -6.44 22.18 0.04
N GLN A 89 -7.42 22.82 -0.59
CA GLN A 89 -7.56 22.99 -2.04
C GLN A 89 -6.40 23.80 -2.66
N ASN A 90 -5.20 23.23 -2.68
CA ASN A 90 -4.16 23.51 -3.66
C ASN A 90 -3.97 22.22 -4.44
N GLN A 91 -3.93 22.28 -5.78
CA GLN A 91 -3.68 21.14 -6.64
C GLN A 91 -2.47 20.36 -6.11
N ILE A 92 -2.70 19.19 -5.52
CA ILE A 92 -1.62 18.33 -5.07
C ILE A 92 -0.91 17.89 -6.34
N GLN A 93 0.25 18.48 -6.60
CA GLN A 93 1.05 18.11 -7.74
C GLN A 93 1.64 16.74 -7.45
N THR A 94 1.41 15.79 -8.35
CA THR A 94 2.01 14.47 -8.27
C THR A 94 3.07 14.31 -9.36
N LYS A 95 3.98 13.37 -9.14
CA LYS A 95 4.90 12.86 -10.16
C LYS A 95 4.78 11.36 -10.25
N LEU A 96 5.01 10.81 -11.45
CA LEU A 96 5.10 9.37 -11.63
C LEU A 96 6.49 8.89 -11.26
N VAL A 97 6.57 7.77 -10.54
CA VAL A 97 7.83 7.13 -10.14
C VAL A 97 7.72 5.63 -10.39
N PHE A 98 8.70 5.08 -11.10
CA PHE A 98 8.88 3.64 -11.25
C PHE A 98 9.84 3.14 -10.17
N LEU A 99 9.29 2.52 -9.14
CA LEU A 99 10.03 1.90 -8.03
C LEU A 99 10.54 0.53 -8.46
N VAL A 100 11.86 0.40 -8.62
CA VAL A 100 12.54 -0.85 -8.99
C VAL A 100 12.90 -1.63 -7.74
N TYR A 101 12.50 -2.91 -7.67
CA TYR A 101 12.77 -3.76 -6.50
C TYR A 101 13.34 -5.14 -6.84
N ASP A 102 13.36 -5.56 -8.10
CA ASP A 102 14.06 -6.80 -8.53
C ASP A 102 14.58 -6.70 -9.97
N LEU A 103 15.45 -7.63 -10.37
CA LEU A 103 16.13 -7.64 -11.68
C LEU A 103 16.35 -9.06 -12.18
N LEU A 104 15.83 -9.34 -13.38
CA LEU A 104 15.85 -10.66 -14.00
C LEU A 104 17.03 -10.79 -14.98
N CYS A 105 17.38 -9.72 -15.67
CA CYS A 105 18.44 -9.69 -16.66
C CYS A 105 19.12 -8.32 -16.68
N PHE A 106 20.44 -8.29 -16.86
CA PHE A 106 21.21 -7.06 -17.02
C PHE A 106 22.27 -7.24 -18.10
N ASP A 107 22.20 -6.40 -19.15
CA ASP A 107 23.11 -6.44 -20.30
C ASP A 107 23.28 -7.84 -20.92
N GLY A 108 22.14 -8.53 -21.11
CA GLY A 108 22.10 -9.88 -21.69
C GLY A 108 22.53 -11.00 -20.73
N ARG A 109 22.95 -10.68 -19.51
CA ARG A 109 23.27 -11.68 -18.48
C ARG A 109 22.05 -11.97 -17.63
N SER A 110 21.70 -13.25 -17.51
CA SER A 110 20.62 -13.69 -16.63
C SER A 110 21.01 -13.57 -15.15
N PHE A 111 20.11 -12.99 -14.37
CA PHE A 111 20.18 -12.86 -12.92
C PHE A 111 19.12 -13.70 -12.20
N ILE A 112 18.27 -14.42 -12.93
CA ILE A 112 17.14 -15.19 -12.39
C ILE A 112 17.62 -16.17 -11.30
N GLU A 113 18.70 -16.91 -11.54
CA GLU A 113 19.23 -17.91 -10.61
C GLU A 113 20.12 -17.31 -9.49
N LYS A 114 20.30 -15.98 -9.44
CA LYS A 114 21.07 -15.30 -8.40
C LYS A 114 20.21 -15.01 -7.18
N HIS A 115 20.83 -14.87 -6.01
CA HIS A 115 20.19 -14.38 -4.79
C HIS A 115 19.83 -12.89 -4.88
N LEU A 116 18.86 -12.46 -4.07
CA LEU A 116 18.30 -11.11 -4.11
C LEU A 116 19.38 -10.02 -3.93
N ASP A 117 20.32 -10.21 -3.03
CA ASP A 117 21.42 -9.25 -2.78
C ASP A 117 22.23 -8.94 -4.05
N THR A 118 22.53 -9.98 -4.84
CA THR A 118 23.23 -9.87 -6.12
C THR A 118 22.36 -9.17 -7.16
N ARG A 119 21.05 -9.46 -7.18
CA ARG A 119 20.09 -8.80 -8.10
C ARG A 119 19.93 -7.32 -7.75
N LEU A 120 19.82 -6.97 -6.47
CA LEU A 120 19.77 -5.58 -5.98
C LEU A 120 21.08 -4.83 -6.26
N GLY A 121 22.23 -5.51 -6.16
CA GLY A 121 23.53 -4.96 -6.57
C GLY A 121 23.55 -4.54 -8.05
N ALA A 122 23.02 -5.40 -8.93
CA ALA A 122 22.89 -5.09 -10.35
C ALA A 122 21.92 -3.93 -10.62
N ILE A 123 20.83 -3.81 -9.85
CA ILE A 123 19.93 -2.65 -9.95
C ILE A 123 20.67 -1.36 -9.60
N ARG A 124 21.46 -1.35 -8.52
CA ARG A 124 22.25 -0.17 -8.14
C ARG A 124 23.23 0.24 -9.24
N GLU A 125 23.93 -0.73 -9.82
CA GLU A 125 24.82 -0.47 -10.96
C GLU A 125 24.07 0.12 -12.17
N LEU A 126 22.90 -0.44 -12.51
CA LEU A 126 22.03 0.09 -13.56
C LEU A 126 21.65 1.55 -13.28
N LEU A 127 21.17 1.86 -12.08
CA LEU A 127 20.74 3.21 -11.72
C LEU A 127 21.91 4.22 -11.72
N GLU A 128 23.10 3.81 -11.26
CA GLU A 128 24.30 4.64 -11.37
C GLU A 128 24.66 4.97 -12.82
N ARG A 129 24.54 4.00 -13.72
CA ARG A 129 24.77 4.22 -15.16
C ARG A 129 23.77 5.22 -15.71
N ILE A 130 22.48 5.03 -15.42
CA ILE A 130 21.40 5.93 -15.84
C ILE A 130 21.70 7.37 -15.40
N GLN A 131 22.05 7.57 -14.12
CA GLN A 131 22.39 8.89 -13.56
C GLN A 131 23.60 9.53 -14.27
N LYS A 132 24.66 8.76 -14.54
CA LYS A 132 25.88 9.26 -15.21
C LYS A 132 25.62 9.71 -16.64
N THR A 133 24.69 9.08 -17.36
CA THR A 133 24.36 9.46 -18.74
C THR A 133 23.64 10.80 -18.88
N LYS A 134 23.24 11.45 -17.77
CA LYS A 134 22.50 12.74 -17.75
C LYS A 134 21.36 12.79 -18.76
N GLN A 135 20.66 11.66 -18.93
CA GLN A 135 19.61 11.59 -19.93
C GLN A 135 18.47 12.50 -19.53
N LYS A 136 18.20 13.46 -20.41
CA LYS A 136 16.92 14.17 -20.44
C LYS A 136 15.90 13.20 -21.00
N THR A 137 15.31 12.39 -20.14
CA THR A 137 14.14 11.61 -20.54
C THR A 137 13.01 12.61 -20.84
N LYS A 138 12.28 12.39 -21.93
CA LYS A 138 10.97 13.03 -22.09
C LYS A 138 9.88 12.29 -21.32
N ALA A 139 10.15 11.06 -20.91
CA ALA A 139 9.24 10.29 -20.08
C ALA A 139 8.94 11.05 -18.78
N GLU A 140 7.65 11.15 -18.47
CA GLU A 140 7.08 11.90 -17.36
C GLU A 140 7.26 11.21 -16.00
N PHE A 141 8.21 10.27 -15.88
CA PHE A 141 8.44 9.52 -14.65
C PHE A 141 9.92 9.34 -14.30
N GLU A 142 10.20 9.26 -13.01
CA GLU A 142 11.53 8.97 -12.46
C GLU A 142 11.68 7.47 -12.21
N ILE A 143 12.90 6.95 -12.32
CA ILE A 143 13.22 5.57 -11.92
C ILE A 143 13.99 5.63 -10.61
N VAL A 144 13.44 4.98 -9.58
CA VAL A 144 13.98 5.04 -8.22
C VAL A 144 14.13 3.62 -7.67
N PHE A 145 15.22 3.39 -6.93
CA PHE A 145 15.40 2.15 -6.19
C PHE A 145 14.38 2.09 -5.04
N LYS A 146 13.62 1.01 -4.93
CA LYS A 146 12.77 0.78 -3.76
C LYS A 146 13.66 0.34 -2.60
N GLU A 147 13.79 1.19 -1.58
CA GLU A 147 14.65 0.91 -0.44
C GLU A 147 14.23 -0.40 0.26
N MET A 148 15.21 -1.27 0.47
CA MET A 148 15.04 -2.59 1.07
C MET A 148 15.71 -2.60 2.45
N PHE A 149 14.98 -3.05 3.46
CA PHE A 149 15.46 -3.07 4.84
C PHE A 149 15.61 -4.49 5.35
N GLU A 150 16.62 -4.73 6.20
CA GLU A 150 16.75 -6.00 6.91
C GLU A 150 15.53 -6.26 7.80
N LEU A 151 15.20 -7.55 8.01
CA LEU A 151 14.05 -8.00 8.78
C LEU A 151 13.94 -7.35 10.17
N LYS A 152 15.07 -7.13 10.85
CA LYS A 152 15.13 -6.52 12.19
C LYS A 152 14.55 -5.10 12.27
N TYR A 153 14.48 -4.38 11.15
CA TYR A 153 13.95 -3.02 11.09
C TYR A 153 12.42 -2.96 10.90
N THR A 154 11.71 -4.10 10.82
CA THR A 154 10.27 -4.18 10.56
C THR A 154 9.43 -3.18 11.37
N LYS A 155 9.68 -3.08 12.69
CA LYS A 155 8.95 -2.15 13.57
C LYS A 155 9.21 -0.68 13.21
N THR A 156 10.47 -0.32 12.99
CA THR A 156 10.87 1.05 12.63
C THR A 156 10.28 1.44 11.27
N ILE A 157 10.30 0.53 10.30
CA ILE A 157 9.73 0.79 8.99
C ILE A 157 8.22 1.02 9.07
N LEU A 158 7.51 0.12 9.75
CA LEU A 158 6.05 0.22 9.82
C LEU A 158 5.57 1.45 10.62
N LYS A 159 6.28 1.82 11.70
CA LYS A 159 5.86 2.94 12.57
C LYS A 159 6.33 4.31 12.09
N ASN A 160 7.47 4.39 11.42
CA ASN A 160 8.12 5.66 11.08
C ASN A 160 8.22 5.83 9.56
N TYR A 161 8.96 4.95 8.88
CA TYR A 161 9.28 5.11 7.46
C TYR A 161 8.03 5.15 6.56
N VAL A 162 7.04 4.29 6.82
CA VAL A 162 5.79 4.26 6.04
C VAL A 162 5.03 5.60 6.09
N LYS A 163 5.15 6.36 7.20
CA LYS A 163 4.52 7.68 7.33
C LYS A 163 5.23 8.77 6.52
N GLU A 164 6.49 8.55 6.17
CA GLU A 164 7.32 9.47 5.39
C GLU A 164 7.22 9.20 3.88
N LEU A 165 6.56 8.11 3.47
CA LEU A 165 6.35 7.79 2.06
C LEU A 165 5.48 8.85 1.40
N LYS A 166 5.87 9.22 0.18
CA LYS A 166 5.14 10.17 -0.67
C LYS A 166 4.03 9.48 -1.49
N HIS A 167 3.78 8.22 -1.23
CA HIS A 167 2.77 7.39 -1.89
C HIS A 167 2.10 6.49 -0.83
N ASN A 168 0.93 5.96 -1.15
CA ASN A 168 0.19 5.10 -0.22
C ASN A 168 0.90 3.75 -0.05
N SER A 169 0.91 3.24 1.18
CA SER A 169 1.35 1.88 1.51
C SER A 169 0.22 1.10 2.19
N ASP A 170 0.07 -0.16 1.82
CA ASP A 170 -0.95 -1.06 2.36
C ASP A 170 -0.40 -2.18 3.25
N GLY A 171 0.89 -2.09 3.61
CA GLY A 171 1.55 -3.04 4.48
C GLY A 171 3.02 -3.24 4.16
N LEU A 172 3.49 -4.48 4.29
CA LEU A 172 4.89 -4.87 4.12
C LEU A 172 5.00 -6.05 3.15
N ILE A 173 6.10 -6.09 2.41
CA ILE A 173 6.49 -7.22 1.57
C ILE A 173 7.81 -7.77 2.13
N PHE A 174 7.84 -9.06 2.44
CA PHE A 174 9.03 -9.77 2.88
C PHE A 174 9.55 -10.62 1.73
N THR A 175 10.69 -10.19 1.18
CA THR A 175 11.35 -10.86 0.05
C THR A 175 12.53 -11.69 0.57
N PRO A 176 12.57 -13.01 0.31
CA PRO A 176 13.65 -13.85 0.80
C PRO A 176 14.96 -13.58 0.05
N VAL A 177 16.06 -13.45 0.80
CA VAL A 177 17.36 -13.07 0.22
C VAL A 177 17.98 -14.21 -0.59
N ASN A 178 18.00 -15.42 -0.04
CA ASN A 178 18.74 -16.56 -0.59
C ASN A 178 17.94 -17.36 -1.64
N GLU A 179 16.89 -16.78 -2.19
CA GLU A 179 16.06 -17.44 -3.20
C GLU A 179 16.31 -16.82 -4.58
N LYS A 180 16.18 -17.66 -5.60
CA LYS A 180 16.17 -17.22 -6.99
C LYS A 180 14.90 -16.44 -7.32
N TYR A 181 14.92 -15.65 -8.38
CA TYR A 181 13.70 -15.02 -8.89
C TYR A 181 12.76 -16.10 -9.42
N THR A 182 11.51 -16.08 -8.97
CA THR A 182 10.46 -17.00 -9.41
C THR A 182 9.31 -16.19 -9.98
N PRO A 183 9.00 -16.30 -11.29
CA PRO A 183 7.84 -15.66 -11.88
C PRO A 183 6.53 -16.13 -11.24
N ASP A 184 5.49 -15.32 -11.36
CA ASP A 184 4.13 -15.60 -10.86
C ASP A 184 4.07 -15.81 -9.33
N ARG A 185 3.33 -16.84 -8.89
CA ARG A 185 3.08 -17.10 -7.48
C ARG A 185 4.31 -17.74 -6.85
N PHE A 186 4.94 -17.00 -5.95
CA PHE A 186 6.03 -17.49 -5.12
C PHE A 186 5.63 -17.52 -3.65
N GLU A 187 5.55 -18.70 -3.05
CA GLU A 187 5.00 -18.89 -1.70
C GLU A 187 5.88 -18.31 -0.58
N LYS A 188 7.18 -18.12 -0.84
CA LYS A 188 8.11 -17.49 0.11
C LYS A 188 8.13 -15.97 0.02
N LEU A 189 7.51 -15.35 -1.01
CA LEU A 189 7.30 -13.91 -1.07
C LEU A 189 6.06 -13.58 -0.23
N LEU A 190 6.30 -13.11 1.00
CA LEU A 190 5.21 -12.88 1.94
C LEU A 190 4.75 -11.44 1.86
N LYS A 191 3.44 -11.24 1.99
CA LYS A 191 2.83 -9.93 2.14
C LYS A 191 2.08 -9.89 3.45
N TRP A 192 2.35 -8.88 4.26
CA TRP A 192 1.61 -8.59 5.47
C TRP A 192 0.82 -7.31 5.26
N LYS A 193 -0.45 -7.31 5.66
CA LYS A 193 -1.28 -6.10 5.70
C LYS A 193 -1.89 -5.97 7.09
N PRO A 194 -1.98 -4.74 7.64
CA PRO A 194 -2.78 -4.51 8.83
C PRO A 194 -4.20 -5.07 8.66
N PRO A 195 -4.76 -5.78 9.65
CA PRO A 195 -6.07 -6.42 9.49
C PRO A 195 -7.19 -5.47 9.08
N TYR A 196 -7.13 -4.22 9.54
CA TYR A 196 -8.10 -3.17 9.20
C TYR A 196 -8.06 -2.74 7.72
N LEU A 197 -6.98 -3.03 6.98
CA LEU A 197 -6.87 -2.80 5.53
C LEU A 197 -7.40 -3.97 4.69
N ASN A 198 -7.78 -5.09 5.32
CA ASN A 198 -8.48 -6.17 4.62
C ASN A 198 -9.96 -5.83 4.49
N THR A 199 -10.30 -5.15 3.40
CA THR A 199 -11.66 -4.70 3.13
C THR A 199 -12.37 -5.59 2.11
N ALA A 200 -13.70 -5.61 2.20
CA ALA A 200 -14.57 -6.26 1.22
C ALA A 200 -15.69 -5.29 0.83
N ASP A 201 -16.03 -5.26 -0.47
CA ASP A 201 -17.18 -4.49 -0.93
C ASP A 201 -18.44 -5.36 -0.94
N PHE A 202 -19.46 -4.93 -0.21
CA PHE A 202 -20.75 -5.62 -0.12
C PHE A 202 -21.87 -4.73 -0.66
N ARG A 203 -22.92 -5.37 -1.19
CA ARG A 203 -24.23 -4.70 -1.27
C ARG A 203 -24.95 -4.91 0.06
N VAL A 204 -25.48 -3.85 0.64
CA VAL A 204 -26.35 -3.96 1.82
C VAL A 204 -27.78 -4.20 1.36
N ARG A 205 -28.46 -5.17 1.98
CA ARG A 205 -29.90 -5.42 1.79
C ARG A 205 -30.58 -5.51 3.15
N ILE A 206 -31.57 -4.65 3.39
CA ILE A 206 -32.37 -4.71 4.62
C ILE A 206 -33.45 -5.78 4.50
N ASP A 207 -33.63 -6.58 5.56
CA ASP A 207 -34.70 -7.56 5.60
C ASP A 207 -36.07 -6.87 5.63
N LEU A 208 -37.01 -7.35 4.80
CA LEU A 208 -38.33 -6.75 4.67
C LEU A 208 -39.23 -7.00 5.89
N ASN A 209 -39.03 -8.13 6.57
CA ASN A 209 -39.79 -8.51 7.76
C ASN A 209 -39.17 -7.91 9.03
N ASP A 210 -37.86 -7.69 9.03
CA ASP A 210 -37.12 -7.08 10.14
C ASP A 210 -36.20 -5.96 9.64
N ARG A 211 -36.71 -4.73 9.63
CA ARG A 211 -35.95 -3.56 9.14
C ARG A 211 -34.68 -3.24 9.94
N SER A 212 -34.47 -3.89 11.08
CA SER A 212 -33.23 -3.75 11.84
C SER A 212 -32.15 -4.76 11.44
N LEU A 213 -32.50 -5.76 10.62
CA LEU A 213 -31.57 -6.77 10.12
C LEU A 213 -31.02 -6.35 8.75
N ALA A 214 -29.71 -6.14 8.69
CA ALA A 214 -28.98 -5.84 7.46
C ALA A 214 -28.19 -7.06 6.99
N ASN A 215 -28.27 -7.37 5.71
CA ASN A 215 -27.55 -8.45 5.05
C ASN A 215 -26.42 -7.87 4.19
N PHE A 216 -25.22 -8.44 4.32
CA PHE A 216 -24.08 -8.16 3.46
C PHE A 216 -24.03 -9.20 2.32
N VAL A 217 -24.07 -8.69 1.10
CA VAL A 217 -24.28 -9.49 -0.11
C VAL A 217 -23.08 -9.39 -1.05
N VAL A 218 -22.69 -10.52 -1.63
CA VAL A 218 -21.64 -10.65 -2.66
C VAL A 218 -22.22 -11.30 -3.93
N MET A 219 -21.48 -11.25 -5.03
CA MET A 219 -21.87 -11.91 -6.29
C MET A 219 -21.30 -13.33 -6.39
N SER A 220 -22.11 -14.28 -6.86
CA SER A 220 -21.67 -15.63 -7.21
C SER A 220 -22.43 -16.13 -8.43
N LYS A 221 -21.72 -16.44 -9.52
CA LYS A 221 -22.31 -16.96 -10.77
C LYS A 221 -23.53 -16.13 -11.26
N GLY A 222 -23.42 -14.80 -11.19
CA GLY A 222 -24.48 -13.87 -11.60
C GLY A 222 -25.58 -13.62 -10.56
N ASN A 223 -25.58 -14.32 -9.43
CA ASN A 223 -26.59 -14.18 -8.38
C ASN A 223 -26.03 -13.49 -7.13
N GLU A 224 -26.90 -12.79 -6.41
CA GLU A 224 -26.62 -12.24 -5.09
C GLU A 224 -26.63 -13.36 -4.03
N VAL A 225 -25.62 -13.37 -3.16
CA VAL A 225 -25.48 -14.34 -2.06
C VAL A 225 -25.21 -13.58 -0.77
N ILE A 226 -26.05 -13.81 0.25
CA ILE A 226 -25.85 -13.29 1.60
C ILE A 226 -24.70 -14.07 2.24
N VAL A 227 -23.70 -13.35 2.75
CA VAL A 227 -22.52 -13.94 3.42
C VAL A 227 -22.38 -13.57 4.89
N SER A 228 -23.13 -12.56 5.33
CA SER A 228 -23.19 -12.12 6.73
C SER A 228 -24.46 -11.32 6.96
N SER A 229 -24.96 -11.36 8.18
CA SER A 229 -26.11 -10.55 8.60
C SER A 229 -25.84 -9.96 9.99
N ILE A 230 -26.31 -8.74 10.22
CA ILE A 230 -26.19 -8.07 11.52
C ILE A 230 -27.46 -7.28 11.82
N ARG A 231 -27.88 -7.27 13.10
CA ARG A 231 -28.91 -6.36 13.58
C ARG A 231 -28.28 -5.00 13.86
N ASN A 232 -28.47 -4.05 12.94
CA ASN A 232 -28.04 -2.67 13.10
C ASN A 232 -28.99 -1.76 12.29
N PRO A 233 -29.96 -1.09 12.95
CA PRO A 233 -30.90 -0.20 12.28
C PRO A 233 -30.26 0.93 11.48
N GLN A 234 -29.05 1.38 11.86
CA GLN A 234 -28.36 2.47 11.16
C GLN A 234 -27.94 2.07 9.74
N LEU A 235 -27.79 0.76 9.47
CA LEU A 235 -27.44 0.28 8.13
C LEU A 235 -28.58 0.43 7.12
N SER A 236 -29.80 0.78 7.54
CA SER A 236 -30.90 1.04 6.61
C SER A 236 -30.62 2.19 5.64
N TYR A 237 -29.76 3.13 6.04
CA TYR A 237 -29.29 4.21 5.17
C TYR A 237 -28.52 3.69 3.93
N PHE A 238 -27.87 2.52 4.05
CA PHE A 238 -27.10 1.91 2.98
C PHE A 238 -27.90 0.91 2.16
N ASP A 239 -29.22 0.78 2.37
CA ASP A 239 -30.02 -0.21 1.64
C ASP A 239 -29.84 -0.08 0.12
N ASN A 240 -29.54 -1.22 -0.51
CA ASN A 240 -29.22 -1.38 -1.93
C ASN A 240 -27.92 -0.72 -2.41
N LYS A 241 -27.19 -0.01 -1.56
CA LYS A 241 -25.90 0.60 -1.88
C LYS A 241 -24.77 -0.42 -1.76
N ILE A 242 -23.67 -0.17 -2.48
CA ILE A 242 -22.42 -0.88 -2.29
C ILE A 242 -21.54 -0.08 -1.34
N VAL A 243 -21.00 -0.77 -0.34
CA VAL A 243 -20.16 -0.20 0.71
C VAL A 243 -18.88 -1.01 0.84
N GLU A 244 -17.79 -0.33 1.13
CA GLU A 244 -16.54 -0.97 1.53
C GLU A 244 -16.55 -1.16 3.04
N CYS A 245 -16.28 -2.38 3.49
CA CYS A 245 -16.26 -2.72 4.92
C CYS A 245 -14.93 -3.34 5.33
N SER A 246 -14.47 -3.04 6.54
CA SER A 246 -13.46 -3.82 7.25
C SER A 246 -14.12 -4.75 8.26
N PHE A 247 -13.39 -5.77 8.72
CA PHE A 247 -13.87 -6.68 9.75
C PHE A 247 -13.35 -6.24 11.11
N ASP A 248 -14.27 -5.96 12.04
CA ASP A 248 -13.94 -5.73 13.44
C ASP A 248 -13.93 -7.06 14.18
N SER A 249 -12.75 -7.47 14.65
CA SER A 249 -12.58 -8.70 15.41
C SER A 249 -13.14 -8.65 16.82
N GLN A 250 -13.32 -7.46 17.41
CA GLN A 250 -13.86 -7.32 18.76
C GLN A 250 -15.35 -7.62 18.77
N THR A 251 -16.08 -7.05 17.80
CA THR A 251 -17.53 -7.26 17.64
C THR A 251 -17.86 -8.43 16.70
N ASN A 252 -16.84 -9.02 16.06
CA ASN A 252 -16.95 -10.13 15.11
C ASN A 252 -17.91 -9.80 13.94
N THR A 253 -17.87 -8.56 13.45
CA THR A 253 -18.77 -8.07 12.40
C THR A 253 -18.08 -7.17 11.38
N TRP A 254 -18.79 -6.86 10.31
CA TRP A 254 -18.36 -5.91 9.29
C TRP A 254 -18.75 -4.49 9.66
N VAL A 255 -17.78 -3.58 9.59
CA VAL A 255 -17.96 -2.15 9.83
C VAL A 255 -17.84 -1.42 8.49
N VAL A 256 -18.83 -0.57 8.18
CA VAL A 256 -18.82 0.24 6.95
C VAL A 256 -17.76 1.33 7.07
N LEU A 257 -16.85 1.39 6.10
CA LEU A 257 -15.85 2.44 5.97
C LEU A 257 -16.37 3.58 5.09
N ARG A 258 -16.96 3.25 3.94
CA ARG A 258 -17.48 4.24 2.98
C ARG A 258 -18.44 3.63 1.96
N GLU A 259 -19.23 4.49 1.32
CA GLU A 259 -19.99 4.15 0.11
C GLU A 259 -19.06 4.01 -1.10
N ARG A 260 -19.46 3.15 -2.05
CA ARG A 260 -18.73 2.85 -3.30
C ARG A 260 -19.61 3.13 -4.52
N PRO A 261 -19.95 4.40 -4.80
CA PRO A 261 -20.78 4.76 -5.96
C PRO A 261 -20.07 4.46 -7.30
N ASP A 262 -18.74 4.32 -7.27
CA ASP A 262 -17.92 3.90 -8.41
C ASP A 262 -18.16 2.44 -8.83
N LYS A 263 -18.78 1.63 -7.95
CA LYS A 263 -19.01 0.20 -8.20
C LYS A 263 -20.45 -0.08 -8.55
N ILE A 264 -20.63 -0.85 -9.62
CA ILE A 264 -21.94 -1.35 -10.05
C ILE A 264 -22.30 -2.65 -9.32
N LEU A 265 -21.29 -3.48 -9.01
CA LEU A 265 -21.44 -4.79 -8.37
C LEU A 265 -20.53 -4.90 -7.12
N PRO A 266 -20.98 -5.63 -6.06
CA PRO A 266 -20.12 -5.94 -4.93
C PRO A 266 -19.04 -6.96 -5.32
N ASN A 267 -18.15 -7.29 -4.39
CA ASN A 267 -17.13 -8.30 -4.64
C ASN A 267 -17.73 -9.67 -5.00
N GLY A 268 -16.96 -10.47 -5.73
CA GLY A 268 -17.30 -11.88 -5.98
C GLY A 268 -17.04 -12.76 -4.76
N LEU A 269 -17.77 -13.88 -4.66
CA LEU A 269 -17.66 -14.84 -3.57
C LEU A 269 -16.24 -15.42 -3.41
N SER A 270 -15.51 -15.60 -4.51
CA SER A 270 -14.10 -16.05 -4.48
C SER A 270 -13.19 -15.00 -3.82
N THR A 271 -13.38 -13.72 -4.12
CA THR A 271 -12.67 -12.61 -3.49
C THR A 271 -13.01 -12.52 -2.01
N PHE A 272 -14.30 -12.56 -1.65
CA PHE A 272 -14.74 -12.57 -0.26
C PHE A 272 -14.11 -13.72 0.54
N ARG A 273 -14.08 -14.94 -0.01
CA ARG A 273 -13.44 -16.10 0.66
C ARG A 273 -11.94 -15.87 0.90
N ARG A 274 -11.22 -15.28 -0.05
CA ARG A 274 -9.79 -14.94 0.13
C ARG A 274 -9.60 -13.92 1.24
N ILE A 275 -10.46 -12.89 1.28
CA ILE A 275 -10.44 -11.86 2.34
C ILE A 275 -10.76 -12.49 3.70
N LYS A 276 -11.81 -13.32 3.78
CA LYS A 276 -12.21 -14.02 5.01
C LYS A 276 -11.09 -14.92 5.54
N ASN A 277 -10.42 -15.67 4.66
CA ASN A 277 -9.25 -16.48 5.04
C ASN A 277 -8.12 -15.59 5.59
N SER A 278 -7.82 -14.47 4.93
CA SER A 278 -6.79 -13.52 5.41
C SER A 278 -7.14 -12.88 6.76
N ILE A 279 -8.43 -12.71 7.08
CA ILE A 279 -8.91 -12.20 8.37
C ILE A 279 -8.81 -13.28 9.46
N ASN A 280 -9.06 -14.53 9.11
CA ASN A 280 -8.94 -15.67 10.03
C ASN A 280 -7.46 -15.95 10.36
N ASP A 281 -6.58 -15.86 9.36
CA ASP A 281 -5.14 -16.04 9.47
C ASP A 281 -4.42 -14.70 9.76
N ARG A 282 -5.13 -13.73 10.33
CA ARG A 282 -4.58 -12.39 10.55
C ARG A 282 -3.43 -12.44 11.55
N ILE A 283 -2.43 -11.59 11.30
CA ILE A 283 -1.32 -11.35 12.21
C ILE A 283 -1.39 -9.88 12.59
N GLU A 284 -1.60 -9.60 13.88
CA GLU A 284 -1.60 -8.24 14.39
C GLU A 284 -0.17 -7.65 14.39
N GLU A 285 -0.05 -6.33 14.39
CA GLU A 285 1.26 -5.66 14.41
C GLU A 285 2.14 -6.13 15.57
N LYS A 286 1.52 -6.30 16.75
CA LYS A 286 2.22 -6.75 17.96
C LYS A 286 2.82 -8.14 17.75
N GLU A 287 2.03 -9.08 17.23
CA GLU A 287 2.46 -10.45 16.97
C GLU A 287 3.58 -10.49 15.93
N LEU A 288 3.47 -9.68 14.87
CA LEU A 288 4.51 -9.53 13.86
C LEU A 288 5.84 -9.05 14.49
N PHE A 289 5.79 -8.03 15.34
CA PHE A 289 6.99 -7.49 15.98
C PHE A 289 7.63 -8.48 16.95
N GLU A 290 6.82 -9.18 17.75
CA GLU A 290 7.29 -10.22 18.67
C GLU A 290 7.95 -11.37 17.91
N PHE A 291 7.34 -11.81 16.81
CA PHE A 291 7.91 -12.83 15.94
C PHE A 291 9.26 -12.39 15.36
N VAL A 292 9.33 -11.19 14.75
CA VAL A 292 10.58 -10.66 14.18
C VAL A 292 11.68 -10.55 15.25
N ALA A 293 11.35 -10.03 16.44
CA ALA A 293 12.31 -9.93 17.54
C ALA A 293 12.83 -11.31 17.98
N SER A 294 11.98 -12.34 17.98
CA SER A 294 12.37 -13.71 18.33
C SER A 294 13.33 -14.34 17.33
N VAL A 295 13.19 -14.02 16.04
CA VAL A 295 14.00 -14.60 14.96
C VAL A 295 15.30 -13.84 14.75
N CYS A 296 15.30 -12.50 14.89
CA CYS A 296 16.48 -11.68 14.69
C CYS A 296 17.42 -11.61 15.92
N GLY A 297 16.98 -12.13 17.07
CA GLY A 297 17.67 -11.97 18.35
C GLY A 297 17.46 -10.57 18.93
N GLN A 298 17.27 -10.48 20.25
CA GLN A 298 17.34 -9.20 20.95
C GLN A 298 18.79 -8.73 20.92
N ASN A 299 19.11 -7.76 20.05
CA ASN A 299 20.32 -6.96 20.20
C ASN A 299 20.03 -5.80 21.15
#